data_AF-A0A2V7PAP3-F1
#
_entry.id   AF-A0A2V7PAP3-F1
#
_cell.length_a   1.000
_cell.length_b   1.000
_cell.length_c   1.000
_cell.angle_alpha   90.00
_cell.angle_beta   90.00
_cell.angle_gamma   90.00
#
_symmetry.space_group_name_H-M   'P 1'
#
loop_
_entity.id
_entity.type
_entity.pdbx_description
1 polymer ?
#
loop_
_entity_poly.entity_id
_entity_poly.type
_entity_poly.pdbx_seq_one_letter_code
_entity_poly.pdbx_strand_id
1 'polypeptide(L)'
;MRLDSRAVERGRYAHRSHTAAAWAAAFLFAVGLLAAPSLEAQGTPAGTQISNWASFNFIFAGSGYTLPSDTATVLVGQVAGVTLQPPRVSSGAPGTAVVFSHTLTNGGNAA
;
A
#
# COMPACT_ATOMS: atom_id res chain seq x y z
N MET A 1 64.32 3.45 12.75
CA MET A 1 64.55 2.89 11.40
C MET A 1 63.35 2.00 11.10
N ARG A 2 62.53 2.15 10.08
CA ARG A 2 62.58 2.90 8.82
C ARG A 2 61.11 2.93 8.37
N LEU A 3 60.49 4.11 8.23
CA LEU A 3 59.12 4.23 7.72
C LEU A 3 59.22 4.39 6.20
N ASP A 4 58.99 3.30 5.48
CA ASP A 4 58.97 3.31 4.01
C ASP A 4 57.69 3.97 3.50
N SER A 5 57.90 5.01 2.70
CA SER A 5 56.92 5.75 1.94
C SER A 5 56.17 4.82 0.97
N ARG A 6 54.83 4.79 1.04
CA ARG A 6 54.02 4.22 -0.05
C ARG A 6 53.26 5.31 -0.79
N ALA A 7 53.45 5.26 -2.10
CA ALA A 7 53.02 6.21 -3.09
C ALA A 7 51.50 6.38 -3.13
N VAL A 8 51.10 7.62 -3.40
CA VAL A 8 49.73 8.07 -3.66
C VAL A 8 49.17 7.36 -4.89
N GLU A 9 48.17 6.51 -4.70
CA GLU A 9 47.41 5.94 -5.80
C GLU A 9 46.26 6.90 -6.15
N ARG A 10 46.43 7.69 -7.21
CA ARG A 10 45.37 8.52 -7.78
C ARG A 10 44.36 7.61 -8.50
N GLY A 11 43.36 7.15 -7.75
CA GLY A 11 42.19 6.46 -8.29
C GLY A 11 41.47 7.35 -9.30
N ARG A 12 41.50 6.97 -10.58
CA ARG A 12 40.65 7.56 -11.62
C ARG A 12 39.23 7.08 -11.39
N TYR A 13 38.36 7.96 -10.89
CA TYR A 13 36.93 7.70 -10.81
C TYR A 13 36.35 7.66 -12.23
N ALA A 14 36.11 6.45 -12.74
CA ALA A 14 35.35 6.26 -13.97
C ALA A 14 33.88 6.60 -13.68
N HIS A 15 33.40 7.74 -14.17
CA HIS A 15 31.97 8.03 -14.23
C HIS A 15 31.32 6.98 -15.14
N ARG A 16 30.71 5.97 -14.51
CA ARG A 16 29.97 4.91 -15.21
C ARG A 16 28.67 5.52 -15.71
N SER A 17 28.63 5.91 -16.98
CA SER A 17 27.42 6.40 -17.62
C SER A 17 26.33 5.33 -17.54
N HIS A 18 25.16 5.73 -17.05
CA HIS A 18 24.00 4.85 -16.98
C HIS A 18 23.65 4.38 -18.40
N THR A 19 23.63 3.06 -18.60
CA THR A 19 23.38 2.45 -19.91
C THR A 19 21.95 2.72 -20.36
N ALA A 20 21.69 2.68 -21.68
CA ALA A 20 20.34 2.84 -22.23
C ALA A 20 19.31 1.88 -21.59
N ALA A 21 19.76 0.70 -21.14
CA ALA A 21 18.95 -0.25 -20.40
C ALA A 21 18.50 0.26 -19.02
N ALA A 22 19.36 0.99 -18.30
CA ALA A 22 19.00 1.63 -17.04
C ALA A 22 17.93 2.72 -17.23
N TRP A 23 18.04 3.48 -18.33
CA TRP A 23 17.03 4.48 -18.70
C TRP A 23 15.71 3.85 -19.13
N ALA A 24 15.75 2.77 -19.91
CA ALA A 24 14.53 2.04 -20.30
C ALA A 24 13.80 1.43 -19.09
N ALA A 25 14.56 0.86 -18.14
CA ALA A 25 13.99 0.34 -16.90
C ALA A 25 13.38 1.46 -16.03
N ALA A 26 14.05 2.60 -15.90
CA ALA A 26 13.54 3.76 -15.18
C ALA A 26 12.25 4.31 -15.83
N PHE A 27 12.20 4.35 -17.17
CA PHE A 27 11.03 4.78 -17.91
C PHE A 27 9.84 3.83 -17.71
N LEU A 28 10.07 2.51 -17.83
CA LEU A 28 9.01 1.51 -17.61
C LEU A 28 8.49 1.54 -16.16
N PHE A 29 9.37 1.75 -15.19
CA PHE A 29 8.97 1.90 -13.78
C PHE A 29 8.14 3.17 -13.56
N ALA A 30 8.54 4.30 -14.14
CA ALA A 30 7.80 5.55 -14.05
C ALA A 30 6.41 5.44 -14.70
N VAL A 31 6.31 4.84 -15.88
CA VAL A 31 5.03 4.59 -16.57
C VAL A 31 4.15 3.64 -15.75
N GLY A 32 4.73 2.58 -15.16
CA GLY A 32 4.02 1.67 -14.28
C GLY A 32 3.46 2.36 -13.02
N LEU A 33 4.17 3.33 -12.47
CA LEU A 33 3.75 4.10 -11.29
C LEU A 33 2.60 5.08 -11.62
N LEU A 34 2.58 5.64 -12.84
CA LEU A 34 1.53 6.55 -13.31
C LEU A 34 0.25 5.83 -13.73
N ALA A 35 0.35 4.55 -14.13
CA ALA A 35 -0.80 3.73 -14.55
C ALA A 35 -1.39 2.87 -13.42
N ALA A 36 -0.78 2.88 -12.23
CA ALA A 36 -1.29 2.13 -11.10
C ALA A 36 -2.64 2.71 -10.66
N PRO A 37 -3.70 1.87 -10.49
CA PRO A 37 -4.92 2.34 -9.85
C PRO A 37 -4.57 2.81 -8.43
N SER A 38 -5.20 3.89 -7.96
CA SER A 38 -5.11 4.23 -6.54
C SER A 38 -5.66 3.05 -5.76
N LEU A 39 -4.78 2.37 -5.01
CA LEU A 39 -5.20 1.47 -3.96
C LEU A 39 -5.77 2.36 -2.85
N GLU A 40 -7.01 2.80 -3.04
CA GLU A 40 -7.81 3.31 -1.93
C GLU A 40 -7.80 2.21 -0.88
N ALA A 41 -7.36 2.52 0.33
CA ALA A 41 -7.41 1.59 1.43
C ALA A 41 -8.89 1.25 1.67
N GLN A 42 -9.41 0.19 1.03
CA GLN A 42 -10.66 -0.40 1.45
C GLN A 42 -10.45 -0.81 2.90
N GLY A 43 -11.19 -0.19 3.80
CA GLY A 43 -11.09 -0.47 5.22
C GLY A 43 -11.25 -1.96 5.51
N THR A 44 -10.96 -2.38 6.75
CA THR A 44 -11.06 -3.78 7.15
C THR A 44 -12.39 -4.38 6.66
N PRO A 45 -12.38 -5.53 5.95
CA PRO A 45 -13.59 -6.09 5.37
C PRO A 45 -14.68 -6.31 6.42
N ALA A 46 -15.93 -6.02 6.06
CA ALA A 46 -17.08 -6.31 6.90
C ALA A 46 -17.11 -7.80 7.29
N GLY A 47 -17.46 -8.09 8.54
CA GLY A 47 -17.46 -9.46 9.09
C GLY A 47 -16.09 -9.96 9.55
N THR A 48 -15.02 -9.15 9.43
CA THR A 48 -13.73 -9.49 10.03
C THR A 48 -13.87 -9.47 11.56
N GLN A 49 -13.51 -10.58 12.21
CA GLN A 49 -13.44 -10.63 13.67
C GLN A 49 -12.05 -10.23 14.14
N ILE A 50 -11.98 -9.18 14.95
CA ILE A 50 -10.77 -8.72 15.62
C ILE A 50 -10.81 -9.25 17.04
N SER A 51 -9.75 -9.94 17.46
CA SER A 51 -9.63 -10.50 18.82
C SER A 51 -8.39 -9.94 19.51
N ASN A 52 -8.54 -9.54 20.77
CA ASN A 52 -7.44 -9.01 21.58
C ASN A 52 -7.43 -9.68 22.96
N TRP A 53 -6.25 -9.95 23.47
CA TRP A 53 -6.02 -10.50 24.81
C TRP A 53 -4.72 -9.92 25.37
N ALA A 54 -4.56 -9.97 26.68
CA ALA A 54 -3.39 -9.48 27.36
C ALA A 54 -2.90 -10.48 28.42
N SER A 55 -1.66 -10.30 28.87
CA SER A 55 -1.11 -11.02 30.01
C SER A 55 -0.55 -10.04 31.03
N PHE A 56 -0.85 -10.30 32.29
CA PHE A 56 -0.24 -9.62 33.42
C PHE A 56 0.86 -10.49 34.03
N ASN A 57 2.07 -9.95 34.09
CA ASN A 57 3.24 -10.63 34.63
C ASN A 57 3.69 -9.92 35.91
N PHE A 58 3.89 -10.69 37.00
CA PHE A 58 4.37 -10.15 38.26
C PHE A 58 5.21 -11.17 39.02
N ILE A 59 5.98 -10.71 40.00
CA ILE A 59 6.73 -11.56 40.92
C ILE A 59 6.07 -11.49 42.29
N PHE A 60 5.83 -12.64 42.90
CA PHE A 60 5.32 -12.76 44.27
C PHE A 60 6.11 -13.81 45.04
N ALA A 61 6.60 -13.44 46.23
CA ALA A 61 7.48 -14.28 47.05
C ALA A 61 8.68 -14.88 46.29
N GLY A 62 9.27 -14.11 45.38
CA GLY A 62 10.43 -14.54 44.56
C GLY A 62 10.11 -15.46 43.39
N SER A 63 8.84 -15.86 43.22
CA SER A 63 8.37 -16.64 42.06
C SER A 63 7.68 -15.74 41.03
N GLY A 64 7.91 -15.99 39.75
CA GLY A 64 7.22 -15.29 38.66
C GLY A 64 5.86 -15.91 38.36
N TYR A 65 4.88 -15.07 38.07
CA TYR A 65 3.52 -15.47 37.70
C TYR A 65 3.07 -14.72 36.45
N THR A 66 2.31 -15.43 35.62
CA THR A 66 1.64 -14.88 34.43
C THR A 66 0.16 -15.20 34.50
N LEU A 67 -0.67 -14.18 34.43
CA LEU A 67 -2.12 -14.29 34.43
C LEU A 67 -2.66 -13.72 33.11
N PRO A 68 -3.30 -14.54 32.24
CA PRO A 68 -3.94 -14.03 31.03
C PRO A 68 -5.24 -13.31 31.38
N SER A 69 -5.62 -12.33 30.56
CA SER A 69 -6.97 -11.78 30.52
C SER A 69 -7.92 -12.70 29.75
N ASP A 70 -9.22 -12.41 29.84
CA ASP A 70 -10.17 -12.90 28.87
C ASP A 70 -9.91 -12.32 27.47
N THR A 71 -10.47 -12.95 26.44
CA THR A 71 -10.39 -12.47 25.06
C THR A 71 -11.53 -11.49 24.78
N ALA A 72 -11.18 -10.27 24.38
CA ALA A 72 -12.12 -9.31 23.82
C ALA A 72 -12.27 -9.54 22.31
N THR A 73 -13.51 -9.58 21.82
CA THR A 73 -13.80 -9.74 20.39
C THR A 73 -14.64 -8.57 19.88
N VAL A 74 -14.34 -8.12 18.66
CA VAL A 74 -15.07 -7.07 17.95
C VAL A 74 -15.28 -7.54 16.52
N LEU A 75 -16.52 -7.44 16.03
CA LEU A 75 -16.84 -7.70 14.64
C LEU A 75 -16.81 -6.38 13.87
N VAL A 76 -16.08 -6.35 12.75
CA VAL A 76 -16.06 -5.19 11.86
C VAL A 76 -17.42 -5.06 11.18
N GLY A 77 -18.11 -3.97 11.48
CA GLY A 77 -19.40 -3.63 10.89
C GLY A 77 -19.29 -3.27 9.40
N GLN A 78 -20.41 -3.39 8.70
CA GLN A 78 -20.51 -2.98 7.31
C GLN A 78 -20.63 -1.45 7.20
N VAL A 79 -19.80 -0.88 6.32
CA VAL A 79 -19.85 0.51 5.88
C VAL A 79 -20.20 0.49 4.41
N ALA A 80 -21.37 1.00 4.07
CA ALA A 80 -21.82 1.12 2.69
C ALA A 80 -21.16 2.33 2.01
N GLY A 81 -20.73 2.16 0.76
CA GLY A 81 -20.20 3.25 -0.05
C GLY A 81 -20.18 2.85 -1.52
N VAL A 82 -20.95 3.56 -2.35
CA VAL A 82 -20.99 3.34 -3.81
C VAL A 82 -21.04 4.69 -4.50
N THR A 83 -20.17 4.90 -5.48
CA THR A 83 -20.17 6.09 -6.33
C THR A 83 -20.25 5.70 -7.80
N LEU A 84 -20.89 6.56 -8.59
CA LEU A 84 -21.08 6.37 -10.02
C LEU A 84 -20.66 7.65 -10.74
N GLN A 85 -19.60 7.56 -11.55
CA GLN A 85 -19.00 8.74 -12.19
C GLN A 85 -18.75 8.56 -13.69
N PRO A 86 -18.76 9.65 -14.47
CA PRO A 86 -19.39 10.94 -14.15
C PRO A 86 -20.91 10.91 -14.43
N PRO A 87 -21.72 11.75 -13.76
CA PRO A 87 -23.09 11.99 -14.18
C PRO A 87 -23.07 12.58 -15.61
N ARG A 88 -23.86 11.99 -16.51
CA ARG A 88 -23.86 12.39 -17.93
C ARG A 88 -25.24 12.84 -18.37
N VAL A 89 -25.25 13.87 -19.22
CA VAL A 89 -26.40 14.30 -20.01
C VAL A 89 -25.93 14.40 -21.45
N SER A 90 -26.70 13.87 -22.39
CA SER A 90 -26.40 13.95 -23.82
C SER A 90 -27.71 13.97 -24.62
N SER A 91 -27.66 14.56 -25.81
CA SER A 91 -28.78 14.60 -26.76
C SER A 91 -28.37 13.90 -28.06
N GLY A 92 -29.32 13.20 -28.68
CA GLY A 92 -29.15 12.51 -29.96
C GLY A 92 -30.26 12.90 -30.93
N ALA A 93 -29.94 12.96 -32.22
CA ALA A 93 -30.94 13.16 -33.27
C ALA A 93 -31.86 11.94 -33.39
N PRO A 94 -33.09 12.09 -33.90
CA PRO A 94 -33.99 10.95 -34.14
C PRO A 94 -33.29 9.86 -34.96
N GLY A 95 -33.37 8.62 -34.48
CA GLY A 95 -32.73 7.46 -35.11
C GLY A 95 -31.27 7.20 -34.72
N THR A 96 -30.68 8.01 -33.84
CA THR A 96 -29.30 7.77 -33.34
C THR A 96 -29.28 7.11 -31.95
N ALA A 97 -28.25 6.30 -31.70
CA ALA A 97 -27.99 5.70 -30.39
C ALA A 97 -27.00 6.57 -29.60
N VAL A 98 -27.29 6.79 -28.31
CA VAL A 98 -26.39 7.45 -27.37
C VAL A 98 -25.98 6.43 -26.31
N VAL A 99 -24.67 6.23 -26.14
CA VAL A 99 -24.11 5.31 -25.14
C VAL A 99 -23.60 6.10 -23.94
N PHE A 100 -24.09 5.75 -22.75
CA PHE A 100 -23.61 6.32 -21.49
C PHE A 100 -22.77 5.31 -20.72
N SER A 101 -21.46 5.36 -20.92
CA SER A 101 -20.52 4.62 -20.07
C SER A 101 -20.38 5.30 -18.70
N HIS A 102 -20.37 4.50 -17.64
CA HIS A 102 -20.14 4.96 -16.27
C HIS A 102 -19.11 4.07 -15.58
N THR A 103 -18.42 4.63 -14.61
CA THR A 103 -17.56 3.90 -13.67
C THR A 103 -18.29 3.77 -12.35
N LEU A 104 -18.48 2.53 -11.89
CA LEU A 104 -19.02 2.20 -10.58
C LEU A 104 -17.84 1.90 -9.63
N THR A 105 -17.77 2.61 -8.51
CA THR A 105 -16.73 2.40 -7.50
C THR A 105 -17.38 2.01 -6.18
N ASN A 106 -16.95 0.87 -5.62
CA ASN A 106 -17.24 0.50 -4.23
C ASN A 106 -16.25 1.25 -3.32
N GLY A 107 -16.75 2.22 -2.57
CA GLY A 107 -15.99 2.94 -1.54
C GLY A 107 -16.24 2.41 -0.11
N GLY A 108 -17.11 1.41 0.04
CA GLY A 108 -17.36 0.75 1.32
C GLY A 108 -16.32 -0.32 1.66
N ASN A 109 -16.59 -1.07 2.72
CA ASN A 109 -15.79 -2.23 3.13
C ASN A 109 -16.49 -3.58 2.88
N ALA A 110 -17.53 -3.57 2.03
CA ALA A 110 -18.14 -4.81 1.55
C ALA A 110 -17.17 -5.51 0.59
N ALA A 111 -16.85 -6.77 0.90
CA ALA A 111 -16.00 -7.65 0.09
C ALA A 111 -16.77 -8.31 -1.06
#